data_AF-A0A3S0JVQ9-F1
#
_entry.id   AF-A0A3S0JVQ9-F1
#
_cell.length_a   1.000
_cell.length_b   1.000
_cell.length_c   1.000
_cell.angle_alpha   90.00
_cell.angle_beta   90.00
_cell.angle_gamma   90.00
#
_symmetry.space_group_name_H-M   'P 1'
#
loop_
_entity.id
_entity.type
_entity.pdbx_description
1 polymer ?
#
loop_
_entity_poly.entity_id
_entity_poly.type
_entity_poly.pdbx_seq_one_letter_code
_entity_poly.pdbx_strand_id
1 'polypeptide(L)'
;MSDEYDGTLPPLDDAKVEEMIGKLVLVGVTRYGGDGQVKGLEQYAGTVLRISADEGVVLADENDGHERYLPPMLDQYQPAEPGEYRMRTSGMIVVDPDYLATWDLHAQQ
;
A
#
# COMPACT_ATOMS: atom_id res chain seq x y z
N MET A 1 0.44 -3.83 23.72
CA MET A 1 1.49 -4.68 23.12
C MET A 1 2.05 -3.85 21.99
N SER A 2 3.14 -3.15 22.27
CA SER A 2 3.81 -2.29 21.30
C SER A 2 4.70 -3.20 20.48
N ASP A 3 4.42 -3.32 19.19
CA ASP A 3 5.36 -3.93 18.26
C ASP A 3 6.60 -3.01 18.26
N GLU A 4 7.67 -3.43 18.93
CA GLU A 4 8.97 -2.77 18.84
C GLU A 4 9.48 -3.00 17.42
N TYR A 5 9.20 -2.04 16.54
CA TYR A 5 9.82 -1.98 15.23
C TYR A 5 11.31 -1.65 15.42
N ASP A 6 12.17 -2.68 15.41
CA ASP A 6 13.64 -2.60 15.54
C ASP A 6 14.32 -1.79 14.40
N GLY A 7 13.54 -1.28 13.43
CA GLY A 7 14.07 -0.54 12.29
C GLY A 7 14.67 -1.43 11.20
N THR A 8 14.71 -2.74 11.43
CA THR A 8 15.11 -3.74 10.43
C THR A 8 13.89 -4.11 9.57
N LEU A 9 13.97 -3.85 8.27
CA LEU A 9 12.96 -4.32 7.32
C LEU A 9 12.94 -5.86 7.31
N PRO A 10 11.75 -6.49 7.30
CA PRO A 10 11.67 -7.94 7.16
C PRO A 10 12.31 -8.38 5.83
N PRO A 11 12.95 -9.56 5.79
CA PRO A 11 13.43 -10.11 4.52
C PRO A 11 12.26 -10.32 3.56
N LEU A 12 12.48 -10.08 2.27
CA LEU A 12 11.49 -10.37 1.24
C LEU A 12 11.31 -11.88 1.09
N ASP A 13 10.06 -12.33 1.14
CA ASP A 13 9.68 -13.71 0.81
C ASP A 13 9.47 -13.83 -0.71
N ASP A 14 10.36 -14.55 -1.38
CA ASP A 14 10.34 -14.74 -2.84
C ASP A 14 9.00 -15.34 -3.32
N ALA A 15 8.39 -16.26 -2.55
CA ALA A 15 7.12 -16.87 -2.94
C ALA A 15 5.99 -15.85 -2.88
N LYS A 16 6.00 -14.97 -1.87
CA LYS A 16 5.02 -13.88 -1.76
C LYS A 16 5.25 -12.82 -2.83
N VAL A 17 6.50 -12.53 -3.16
CA VAL A 17 6.85 -11.63 -4.27
C VAL A 17 6.23 -12.13 -5.57
N GLU A 18 6.49 -13.39 -5.93
CA GLU A 18 5.94 -14.00 -7.16
C GLU A 18 4.41 -13.99 -7.18
N GLU A 19 3.76 -14.29 -6.05
CA GLU A 19 2.29 -14.26 -5.92
C GLU A 19 1.70 -12.86 -6.18
N MET A 20 2.39 -11.83 -5.69
CA MET A 20 1.90 -10.45 -5.73
C MET A 20 2.08 -9.76 -7.09
N ILE A 21 3.02 -10.18 -7.93
CA ILE A 21 3.21 -9.54 -9.25
C ILE A 21 1.94 -9.64 -10.10
N GLY A 22 1.52 -8.51 -10.68
CA GLY A 22 0.31 -8.41 -11.50
C GLY A 22 -1.00 -8.35 -10.73
N LYS A 23 -0.94 -8.33 -9.39
CA LYS A 23 -2.12 -8.25 -8.51
C LYS A 23 -2.57 -6.81 -8.28
N LEU A 24 -3.88 -6.61 -8.15
CA LEU A 24 -4.47 -5.31 -7.90
C LEU A 24 -4.49 -5.03 -6.40
N VAL A 25 -3.89 -3.91 -5.99
CA VAL A 25 -3.85 -3.48 -4.59
C VAL A 25 -4.67 -2.21 -4.43
N LEU A 26 -5.59 -2.21 -3.45
CA LEU A 26 -6.24 -0.99 -2.98
C LEU A 26 -5.47 -0.45 -1.77
N VAL A 27 -4.98 0.79 -1.90
CA VAL A 27 -4.10 1.41 -0.91
C VAL A 27 -4.82 2.57 -0.23
N GLY A 28 -4.80 2.58 1.10
CA GLY A 28 -5.18 3.73 1.92
C GLY A 28 -3.97 4.37 2.57
N VAL A 29 -3.83 5.68 2.47
CA VAL A 29 -2.73 6.42 3.11
C VAL A 29 -3.30 7.52 4.01
N THR A 30 -2.92 7.49 5.28
CA THR A 30 -3.18 8.60 6.21
C THR A 30 -1.90 9.39 6.40
N ARG A 31 -1.92 10.68 6.10
CA ARG A 31 -0.77 11.56 6.26
C ARG A 31 -0.91 12.37 7.55
N TYR A 32 0.09 12.28 8.42
CA TYR A 32 0.19 13.04 9.67
C TYR A 32 1.22 14.15 9.54
N GLY A 33 0.90 15.32 10.12
CA GLY A 33 1.83 16.42 10.28
C GLY A 33 2.83 16.17 11.41
N GLY A 34 3.82 17.06 11.54
CA GLY A 34 4.80 16.99 12.64
C GLY A 34 4.15 17.16 14.03
N ASP A 35 2.93 17.68 14.10
CA ASP A 35 2.11 17.78 15.32
C ASP A 35 1.34 16.48 15.65
N GLY A 36 1.50 15.42 14.85
CA GLY A 36 0.75 14.17 14.97
C GLY A 36 -0.71 14.27 14.51
N GLN A 37 -1.14 15.41 13.96
CA GLN A 37 -2.51 15.57 13.46
C GLN A 37 -2.62 15.06 12.03
N VAL A 38 -3.76 14.44 11.69
CA VAL A 38 -4.08 14.05 10.31
C VAL A 38 -4.17 15.30 9.43
N LYS A 39 -3.36 15.33 8.37
CA LYS A 39 -3.34 16.40 7.35
C LYS A 39 -3.97 15.97 6.03
N GLY A 40 -4.12 14.68 5.79
CA GLY A 40 -4.78 14.20 4.58
C GLY A 40 -5.05 12.70 4.61
N LEU A 41 -6.08 12.30 3.88
CA LEU A 41 -6.36 10.90 3.55
C LEU A 41 -6.35 10.76 2.04
N GLU A 42 -5.59 9.79 1.55
CA GLU A 42 -5.47 9.45 0.14
C GLU A 42 -5.85 7.98 -0.04
N GLN A 43 -6.54 7.68 -1.15
CA GLN A 43 -6.79 6.32 -1.58
C GLN A 43 -6.52 6.23 -3.07
N TYR A 44 -5.87 5.15 -3.48
CA TYR A 44 -5.62 4.83 -4.87
C TYR A 44 -5.54 3.31 -5.01
N ALA A 45 -5.66 2.84 -6.24
CA ALA A 45 -5.46 1.43 -6.55
C ALA A 45 -4.41 1.31 -7.63
N GLY A 46 -3.68 0.21 -7.62
CA GLY A 46 -2.65 -0.02 -8.61
C GLY A 46 -2.26 -1.48 -8.72
N THR A 47 -1.78 -1.84 -9.91
CA THR A 47 -1.30 -3.19 -10.20
C THR A 47 0.17 -3.30 -9.84
N VAL A 48 0.57 -4.35 -9.11
CA VAL A 48 1.98 -4.59 -8.75
C VAL A 48 2.82 -4.86 -9.99
N LEU A 49 3.81 -4.01 -10.24
CA LEU A 49 4.75 -4.14 -11.35
C LEU A 49 5.99 -4.95 -10.98
N ARG A 50 6.58 -4.64 -9.82
CA ARG A 50 7.81 -5.24 -9.32
C ARG A 50 7.93 -5.04 -7.81
N ILE A 51 8.70 -5.91 -7.17
CA ILE A 51 9.01 -5.83 -5.74
C ILE A 51 10.52 -6.02 -5.58
N SER A 52 11.16 -5.14 -4.83
CA SER A 52 12.58 -5.29 -4.46
C SER A 52 12.86 -4.65 -3.10
N ALA A 53 13.98 -5.03 -2.49
CA ALA A 53 14.38 -4.46 -1.20
C ALA A 53 14.80 -2.98 -1.31
N ASP A 54 15.20 -2.53 -2.51
CA ASP A 54 15.66 -1.17 -2.79
C ASP A 54 14.51 -0.22 -3.13
N GLU A 55 13.62 -0.63 -4.05
CA GLU A 55 12.50 0.20 -4.51
C GLU A 55 11.22 -0.01 -3.70
N GLY A 56 11.11 -1.12 -2.97
CA GLY A 56 9.88 -1.52 -2.31
C GLY A 56 8.89 -2.26 -3.23
N VAL A 57 7.60 -2.11 -2.96
CA VAL A 57 6.52 -2.58 -3.83
C VAL A 57 6.14 -1.44 -4.77
N VAL A 58 6.33 -1.64 -6.07
CA VAL A 58 6.02 -0.62 -7.08
C VAL A 58 4.70 -0.97 -7.76
N LEU A 59 3.74 -0.05 -7.73
CA LEU A 59 2.43 -0.17 -8.35
C LEU A 59 2.32 0.75 -9.57
N ALA A 60 1.64 0.32 -10.63
CA ALA A 60 1.09 1.23 -11.64
C ALA A 60 -0.27 1.72 -11.16
N ASP A 61 -0.43 3.02 -10.95
CA ASP A 61 -1.70 3.63 -10.52
C ASP A 61 -2.80 3.44 -11.58
N GLU A 62 -3.97 2.96 -11.18
CA GLU A 62 -5.10 2.70 -12.10
C GLU A 62 -5.66 3.99 -12.73
N ASN A 63 -5.43 5.16 -12.13
CA ASN A 63 -5.98 6.42 -12.61
C ASN A 63 -5.12 7.06 -13.71
N ASP A 64 -3.79 7.03 -13.59
CA ASP A 64 -2.88 7.71 -14.52
C ASP A 64 -1.69 6.88 -15.01
N GLY A 65 -1.51 5.66 -14.49
CA GLY A 65 -0.43 4.75 -14.85
C GLY A 65 0.93 5.13 -14.25
N HIS A 66 1.01 6.17 -13.42
CA HIS A 66 2.26 6.54 -12.76
C HIS A 66 2.67 5.49 -11.72
N GLU A 67 3.98 5.37 -11.52
CA GLU A 67 4.51 4.48 -10.49
C GLU A 67 4.28 5.05 -9.08
N ARG A 68 3.80 4.18 -8.19
CA ARG A 68 3.64 4.43 -6.76
C ARG A 68 4.56 3.48 -6.01
N TYR A 69 5.33 4.01 -5.06
CA TYR A 69 6.32 3.26 -4.31
C TYR A 69 5.85 3.10 -2.88
N LEU A 70 5.78 1.86 -2.43
CA LEU A 70 5.37 1.49 -1.07
C LEU A 70 6.46 0.66 -0.39
N PRO A 71 6.52 0.67 0.95
CA PRO A 71 7.53 -0.12 1.66
C PRO A 71 7.44 -1.61 1.34
N PRO A 72 8.58 -2.34 1.33
CA PRO A 72 8.67 -3.78 1.07
C PRO A 72 8.17 -4.66 2.23
N MET A 73 7.16 -4.22 2.99
CA MET A 73 6.59 -4.97 4.10
C MET A 73 5.42 -5.80 3.60
N LEU A 74 5.69 -6.95 2.98
CA LEU A 74 4.67 -7.75 2.29
C LEU A 74 3.55 -8.25 3.22
N ASP A 75 3.82 -8.38 4.52
CA ASP A 75 2.82 -8.71 5.53
C ASP A 75 1.73 -7.63 5.71
N GLN A 76 1.97 -6.41 5.25
CA GLN A 76 0.99 -5.32 5.27
C GLN A 76 -0.02 -5.39 4.12
N TYR A 77 0.15 -6.33 3.17
CA TYR A 77 -0.73 -6.54 2.03
C TYR A 77 -1.67 -7.71 2.33
N GLN A 78 -2.80 -7.38 2.93
CA GLN A 78 -3.79 -8.36 3.36
C GLN A 78 -4.70 -8.74 2.18
N PRO A 79 -5.02 -10.03 1.97
CA PRO A 79 -5.96 -10.43 0.94
C PRO A 79 -7.27 -9.66 1.07
N ALA A 80 -7.79 -9.15 -0.04
CA ALA A 80 -9.09 -8.50 -0.04
C ALA A 80 -10.21 -9.52 -0.25
N GLU A 81 -11.35 -9.27 0.37
CA GLU A 81 -12.56 -10.02 0.07
C GLU A 81 -13.10 -9.58 -1.30
N PRO A 82 -13.68 -10.47 -2.11
CA PRO A 82 -14.37 -10.07 -3.33
C PRO A 82 -15.49 -9.05 -3.04
N GLY A 83 -15.63 -8.05 -3.90
CA GLY A 83 -16.67 -7.04 -3.82
C GLY A 83 -16.30 -5.69 -4.40
N GLU A 84 -17.23 -4.75 -4.26
CA GLU A 84 -17.06 -3.36 -4.67
C GLU A 84 -16.51 -2.51 -3.52
N TYR A 85 -15.33 -1.94 -3.71
CA TYR A 85 -14.68 -1.03 -2.79
C TYR A 85 -14.82 0.39 -3.28
N ARG A 86 -15.65 1.18 -2.61
CA ARG A 86 -15.83 2.60 -2.91
C ARG A 86 -14.78 3.44 -2.20
N MET A 87 -13.94 4.10 -2.97
CA MET A 87 -12.97 5.07 -2.47
C MET A 87 -13.71 6.28 -1.89
N ARG A 88 -13.38 6.64 -0.65
CA ARG A 88 -14.03 7.73 0.10
C ARG A 88 -13.74 9.10 -0.51
N THR A 89 -12.53 9.30 -1.05
CA THR A 89 -12.08 10.61 -1.53
C THR A 89 -12.53 10.90 -2.95
N SER A 90 -12.38 9.95 -3.88
CA SER A 90 -12.72 10.14 -5.31
C SER A 90 -14.13 9.67 -5.67
N GLY A 91 -14.75 8.82 -4.85
CA GLY A 91 -16.01 8.15 -5.18
C GLY A 91 -15.87 7.02 -6.20
N MET A 92 -14.65 6.75 -6.70
CA MET A 92 -14.36 5.64 -7.62
C MET A 92 -14.62 4.29 -6.95
N ILE A 93 -14.95 3.29 -7.77
CA ILE A 93 -15.20 1.92 -7.33
C ILE A 93 -14.09 1.05 -7.89
N VAL A 94 -13.45 0.29 -7.00
CA VAL A 94 -12.53 -0.80 -7.35
C VAL A 94 -13.28 -2.10 -7.13
N VAL A 95 -13.32 -2.96 -8.13
CA VAL A 95 -14.03 -4.24 -8.07
C VAL A 95 -13.01 -5.34 -7.88
N ASP A 96 -13.24 -6.19 -6.89
CA ASP A 96 -12.44 -7.40 -6.61
C ASP A 96 -10.91 -7.13 -6.60
N PRO A 97 -10.40 -6.18 -5.78
CA PRO A 97 -8.96 -6.08 -5.59
C PRO A 97 -8.41 -7.40 -5.02
N ASP A 98 -7.13 -7.68 -5.24
CA ASP A 98 -6.49 -8.87 -4.67
C ASP A 98 -5.99 -8.59 -3.23
N TYR A 99 -5.51 -7.37 -2.96
CA TYR A 99 -5.00 -6.98 -1.65
C TYR A 99 -5.46 -5.60 -1.20
N LEU A 100 -5.49 -5.42 0.12
CA LEU A 100 -5.62 -4.14 0.81
C LEU A 100 -4.31 -3.82 1.54
N ALA A 101 -3.88 -2.56 1.45
CA ALA A 101 -2.75 -2.05 2.23
C ALA A 101 -3.09 -0.69 2.84
N THR A 102 -2.71 -0.48 4.11
CA THR A 102 -2.91 0.81 4.80
C THR A 102 -1.59 1.33 5.34
N TRP A 103 -1.29 2.59 5.07
CA TRP A 103 -0.04 3.22 5.47
C TRP A 103 -0.30 4.51 6.24
N ASP A 104 0.41 4.66 7.36
CA ASP A 104 0.49 5.90 8.12
C ASP A 104 1.81 6.60 7.78
N LEU A 105 1.71 7.75 7.11
CA LEU A 105 2.87 8.54 6.72
C LEU A 105 3.04 9.72 7.67
N HIS A 106 4.12 9.69 8.45
CA HIS A 106 4.46 10.76 9.37
C HIS A 106 5.48 11.70 8.75
N ALA A 107 5.18 13.00 8.69
CA ALA A 107 6.18 14.00 8.37
C ALA A 107 7.27 14.01 9.46
N GLN A 108 8.52 13.80 9.06
CA GLN A 108 9.65 13.92 9.98
C GLN A 108 9.82 15.40 10.35
N GLN A 109 9.97 15.67 11.65
CA GLN A 109 10.18 17.02 12.20
C GLN A 109 11.57 17.57 11.86
#